data_AF-A0A7Z3AG65-F1
#
_entry.id   AF-A0A7Z3AG65-F1
#
_cell.length_a   1.000
_cell.length_b   1.000
_cell.length_c   1.000
_cell.angle_alpha   90.00
_cell.angle_beta   90.00
_cell.angle_gamma   90.00
#
_symmetry.space_group_name_H-M   'P 1'
#
loop_
_entity.id
_entity.type
_entity.pdbx_description
1 polymer ?
#
loop_
_entity_poly.entity_id
_entity_poly.type
_entity_poly.pdbx_seq_one_letter_code
_entity_poly.pdbx_strand_id
1 'polypeptide(L)'
;MILVVEGISASGKTTWCTKHGGQHVIPENGRFENEPDRLKDPAGAAAFWAERNVDRWQTALAMEDISSWALCDSDPLKLHYIWSLWQVGEASEHDWRIELDATRETIAQGRIGFADYYIIGSIEPQLARERAKADTTRRRSKFELHVRLQHALLTWYSAMNEVLPGKVRFGFPSEIPTLKSIDGRYAVAAFDQMIASLPRPTHTSSRDGAL
;
A
#
# COMPACT_ATOMS: atom_id res chain seq x y z
N MET A 1 4.10 -1.84 18.12
CA MET A 1 3.12 -1.20 17.26
C MET A 1 3.70 -0.97 15.87
N ILE A 2 2.97 -1.26 14.81
CA ILE A 2 3.38 -1.02 13.44
C ILE A 2 2.73 0.27 12.94
N LEU A 3 3.56 1.26 12.58
CA LEU A 3 3.14 2.49 11.91
C LEU A 3 3.49 2.37 10.42
N VAL A 4 2.51 2.63 9.56
CA VAL A 4 2.70 2.71 8.11
C VAL A 4 2.68 4.16 7.68
N VAL A 5 3.61 4.53 6.80
CA VAL A 5 3.50 5.77 6.03
C VAL A 5 3.30 5.37 4.58
N GLU A 6 2.33 5.98 3.91
CA GLU A 6 2.04 5.72 2.50
C GLU A 6 1.85 7.04 1.73
N GLY A 7 1.96 7.00 0.42
CA GLY A 7 1.81 8.17 -0.45
C GLY A 7 2.54 7.97 -1.77
N ILE A 8 2.12 8.66 -2.82
CA ILE A 8 2.76 8.51 -4.14
C ILE A 8 4.24 8.95 -4.11
N SER A 9 4.99 8.55 -5.13
CA SER A 9 6.37 9.03 -5.30
C SER A 9 6.44 10.57 -5.21
N ALA A 10 7.49 11.09 -4.57
CA ALA A 10 7.73 12.52 -4.31
C ALA A 10 6.75 13.21 -3.34
N SER A 11 5.83 12.48 -2.71
CA SER A 11 4.99 13.01 -1.61
C SER A 11 5.83 13.51 -0.42
N GLY A 12 6.98 12.88 -0.16
CA GLY A 12 7.85 13.20 0.99
C GLY A 12 7.90 12.09 2.05
N LYS A 13 7.23 10.96 1.79
CA LYS A 13 7.18 9.80 2.68
C LYS A 13 8.55 9.32 3.17
N THR A 14 9.47 8.97 2.26
CA THR A 14 10.80 8.48 2.64
C THR A 14 11.55 9.51 3.50
N THR A 15 11.45 10.79 3.16
CA THR A 15 12.05 11.88 3.96
C THR A 15 11.47 11.91 5.37
N TRP A 16 10.15 11.78 5.51
CA TRP A 16 9.50 11.71 6.81
C TRP A 16 9.94 10.48 7.59
N CYS A 17 9.96 9.30 6.95
CA CYS A 17 10.38 8.05 7.60
C CYS A 17 11.83 8.11 8.07
N THR A 18 12.75 8.63 7.26
CA THR A 18 14.15 8.80 7.65
C THR A 18 14.30 9.77 8.83
N LYS A 19 13.56 10.88 8.82
CA LYS A 19 13.62 11.89 9.88
C LYS A 19 13.11 11.36 11.22
N HIS A 20 12.04 10.56 11.20
CA HIS A 20 11.30 10.18 12.41
C HIS A 20 11.57 8.75 12.87
N GLY A 21 11.81 7.80 11.97
CA GLY A 21 11.95 6.39 12.29
C GLY A 21 13.33 5.94 12.75
N GLY A 22 14.40 6.61 12.31
CA GLY A 22 15.77 6.19 12.61
C GLY A 22 16.00 4.71 12.26
N GLN A 23 16.42 3.91 13.25
CA GLN A 23 16.69 2.48 13.09
C GLN A 23 15.42 1.61 12.99
N HIS A 24 14.23 2.16 13.25
CA HIS A 24 12.96 1.43 13.23
C HIS A 24 12.32 1.38 11.83
N VAL A 25 12.95 1.98 10.83
CA VAL A 25 12.41 2.05 9.47
C VAL A 25 12.56 0.71 8.75
N ILE A 26 11.44 0.16 8.31
CA ILE A 26 11.36 -0.94 7.36
C ILE A 26 11.17 -0.35 5.96
N PRO A 27 12.21 -0.34 5.11
CA PRO A 27 12.14 0.26 3.78
C PRO A 27 11.16 -0.51 2.88
N GLU A 28 10.69 0.15 1.82
CA GLU A 28 9.98 -0.52 0.74
C GLU A 28 10.89 -1.56 0.07
N ASN A 29 10.30 -2.65 -0.42
CA ASN A 29 11.01 -3.62 -1.24
C ASN A 29 11.66 -2.94 -2.45
N GLY A 30 12.88 -3.36 -2.76
CA GLY A 30 13.57 -2.98 -3.98
C GLY A 30 12.97 -3.64 -5.23
N ARG A 31 13.71 -3.59 -6.34
CA ARG A 31 13.35 -4.35 -7.54
C ARG A 31 13.64 -5.82 -7.32
N PHE A 32 12.73 -6.68 -7.75
CA PHE A 32 12.95 -8.11 -7.83
C PHE A 32 13.28 -8.50 -9.27
N GLU A 33 14.19 -9.46 -9.46
CA GLU A 33 14.59 -9.94 -10.80
C GLU A 33 13.63 -10.99 -11.35
N ASN A 34 12.91 -11.70 -10.48
CA ASN A 34 12.06 -12.85 -10.82
C ASN A 34 10.56 -12.56 -10.61
N GLU A 35 10.12 -11.32 -10.83
CA GLU A 35 8.69 -10.98 -10.81
C GLU A 35 7.97 -11.69 -11.98
N PRO A 36 6.93 -12.52 -11.73
CA PRO A 36 6.16 -13.12 -12.81
C PRO A 36 5.47 -12.06 -13.67
N ASP A 37 5.44 -12.28 -14.98
CA ASP A 37 4.70 -11.43 -15.92
C ASP A 37 3.20 -11.63 -15.70
N ARG A 38 2.54 -10.65 -15.06
CA ARG A 38 1.10 -10.70 -14.76
C ARG A 38 0.25 -11.00 -16.00
N LEU A 39 0.63 -10.57 -17.20
CA LEU A 39 -0.14 -10.84 -18.41
C LEU A 39 -0.07 -12.31 -18.84
N LYS A 40 0.97 -13.03 -18.44
CA LYS A 40 1.19 -14.44 -18.79
C LYS A 40 0.81 -15.38 -17.65
N ASP A 41 1.04 -14.94 -16.41
CA ASP A 41 0.77 -15.70 -15.19
C ASP A 41 0.20 -14.78 -14.10
N PRO A 42 -1.09 -14.42 -14.18
CA PRO A 42 -1.73 -13.57 -13.18
C PRO A 42 -1.72 -14.21 -11.78
N ALA A 43 -1.93 -15.52 -11.70
CA ALA A 43 -1.96 -16.26 -10.44
C ALA A 43 -0.58 -16.33 -9.77
N GLY A 44 0.47 -16.62 -10.54
CA GLY A 44 1.84 -16.59 -10.04
C GLY A 44 2.28 -15.19 -9.63
N ALA A 45 1.91 -14.15 -10.38
CA ALA A 45 2.17 -12.76 -9.98
C ALA A 45 1.47 -12.40 -8.66
N ALA A 46 0.22 -12.80 -8.49
CA ALA A 46 -0.53 -12.57 -7.25
C ALA A 46 0.07 -13.29 -6.05
N ALA A 47 0.39 -14.59 -6.19
CA ALA A 47 1.04 -15.35 -5.13
C ALA A 47 2.42 -14.75 -4.78
N PHE A 48 3.20 -14.36 -5.80
CA PHE A 48 4.49 -13.72 -5.61
C PHE A 48 4.36 -12.43 -4.78
N TRP A 49 3.45 -11.53 -5.14
CA TRP A 49 3.29 -10.26 -4.43
C TRP A 49 2.71 -10.44 -3.02
N ALA A 50 1.76 -11.36 -2.83
CA ALA A 50 1.23 -11.69 -1.50
C ALA A 50 2.34 -12.17 -0.55
N GLU A 51 3.21 -13.08 -1.01
CA GLU A 51 4.33 -13.59 -0.21
C GLU A 51 5.37 -12.50 0.11
N ARG A 52 5.70 -11.62 -0.84
CA ARG A 52 6.62 -10.49 -0.59
C ARG A 52 6.06 -9.45 0.38
N ASN A 53 4.76 -9.27 0.37
CA ASN A 53 4.05 -8.43 1.33
C ASN A 53 4.11 -9.06 2.73
N VAL A 54 3.91 -10.38 2.83
CA VAL A 54 4.09 -11.14 4.08
C VAL A 54 5.52 -11.04 4.60
N ASP A 55 6.55 -11.25 3.77
CA ASP A 55 7.96 -11.14 4.19
C ASP A 55 8.25 -9.80 4.88
N ARG A 56 7.73 -8.72 4.28
CA ARG A 56 7.92 -7.35 4.78
C ARG A 56 7.13 -7.10 6.06
N TRP A 57 5.94 -7.66 6.18
CA TRP A 57 5.17 -7.66 7.41
C TRP A 57 5.87 -8.40 8.55
N GLN A 58 6.44 -9.58 8.29
CA GLN A 58 7.20 -10.34 9.29
C GLN A 58 8.44 -9.56 9.76
N THR A 59 9.07 -8.81 8.85
CA THR A 59 10.17 -7.90 9.21
C THR A 59 9.69 -6.78 10.16
N ALA A 60 8.50 -6.23 9.92
CA ALA A 60 7.91 -5.22 10.81
C ALA A 60 7.53 -5.81 12.18
N LEU A 61 7.02 -7.05 12.24
CA LEU A 61 6.77 -7.77 13.49
C LEU A 61 8.06 -8.00 14.29
N ALA A 62 9.13 -8.44 13.63
CA ALA A 62 10.43 -8.63 14.28
C ALA A 62 10.98 -7.33 14.86
N MET A 63 10.86 -6.22 14.13
CA MET A 63 11.25 -4.89 14.63
C MET A 63 10.37 -4.46 15.81
N GLU A 64 9.06 -4.66 15.71
CA GLU A 64 8.11 -4.39 16.79
C GLU A 64 8.45 -5.17 18.07
N ASP A 65 8.83 -6.45 17.96
CA ASP A 65 9.21 -7.28 19.10
C ASP A 65 10.46 -6.74 19.80
N ILE A 66 11.47 -6.33 19.02
CA ILE A 66 12.75 -5.85 19.55
C ILE A 66 12.63 -4.47 20.22
N SER A 67 11.78 -3.59 19.67
CA SER A 67 11.80 -2.15 19.99
C SER A 67 10.45 -1.58 20.42
N SER A 68 9.44 -2.44 20.60
CA SER A 68 8.03 -2.09 20.83
C SER A 68 7.34 -1.38 19.66
N TRP A 69 8.01 -1.02 18.57
CA TRP A 69 7.37 -0.44 17.38
C TRP A 69 8.19 -0.54 16.08
N ALA A 70 7.53 -0.45 14.93
CA ALA A 70 8.16 -0.44 13.62
C ALA A 70 7.56 0.65 12.73
N LEU A 71 8.35 1.22 11.82
CA LEU A 71 7.92 2.21 10.85
C LEU A 71 8.08 1.72 9.42
N CYS A 72 7.00 1.43 8.72
CA CYS A 72 7.05 0.99 7.32
C CYS A 72 7.02 2.19 6.36
N ASP A 73 8.09 2.37 5.56
CA ASP A 73 8.09 3.29 4.41
C ASP A 73 7.39 2.59 3.23
N SER A 74 6.10 2.88 3.02
CA SER A 74 5.10 2.14 2.24
C SER A 74 4.45 1.02 3.03
N ASP A 75 3.19 0.72 2.73
CA ASP A 75 2.37 -0.31 3.41
C ASP A 75 2.87 -1.73 3.08
N PRO A 76 3.12 -2.61 4.06
CA PRO A 76 3.37 -4.03 3.79
C PRO A 76 2.21 -4.72 3.09
N LEU A 77 0.95 -4.39 3.41
CA LEU A 77 -0.22 -5.03 2.80
C LEU A 77 -0.32 -4.70 1.31
N LYS A 78 -0.07 -3.43 0.95
CA LYS A 78 0.08 -2.86 -0.40
C LYS A 78 -0.93 -3.25 -1.48
N LEU A 79 -2.02 -3.94 -1.13
CA LEU A 79 -3.06 -4.40 -2.05
C LEU A 79 -3.75 -3.22 -2.77
N HIS A 80 -3.71 -2.03 -2.16
CA HIS A 80 -4.15 -0.79 -2.78
C HIS A 80 -3.51 -0.53 -4.16
N TYR A 81 -2.32 -1.05 -4.44
CA TYR A 81 -1.60 -0.78 -5.68
C TYR A 81 -2.34 -1.36 -6.88
N ILE A 82 -2.66 -2.66 -6.86
CA ILE A 82 -3.39 -3.32 -7.94
C ILE A 82 -4.83 -2.80 -8.05
N TRP A 83 -5.48 -2.53 -6.91
CA TRP A 83 -6.80 -1.89 -6.92
C TRP A 83 -6.75 -0.52 -7.60
N SER A 84 -5.76 0.31 -7.28
CA SER A 84 -5.59 1.64 -7.89
C SER A 84 -5.29 1.55 -9.38
N LEU A 85 -4.51 0.54 -9.83
CA LEU A 85 -4.28 0.29 -11.26
C LEU A 85 -5.58 -0.03 -11.98
N TRP A 86 -6.44 -0.86 -11.39
CA TRP A 86 -7.76 -1.16 -11.93
C TRP A 86 -8.64 0.09 -12.02
N GLN A 87 -8.63 0.95 -10.98
CA GLN A 87 -9.39 2.19 -10.98
C GLN A 87 -9.03 3.14 -12.14
N VAL A 88 -7.77 3.12 -12.60
CA VAL A 88 -7.30 3.98 -13.69
C VAL A 88 -7.17 3.26 -15.04
N GLY A 89 -7.64 2.01 -15.15
CA GLY A 89 -7.65 1.22 -16.39
C GLY A 89 -6.30 0.59 -16.78
N GLU A 90 -5.35 0.50 -15.85
CA GLU A 90 -4.02 -0.10 -16.06
C GLU A 90 -3.96 -1.59 -15.65
N ALA A 91 -4.99 -2.06 -14.94
CA ALA A 91 -5.23 -3.47 -14.64
C ALA A 91 -6.71 -3.80 -14.89
N SER A 92 -7.01 -5.09 -15.08
CA SER A 92 -8.38 -5.58 -15.22
C SER A 92 -9.03 -5.86 -13.87
N GLU A 93 -10.36 -6.02 -13.85
CA GLU A 93 -11.06 -6.54 -12.68
C GLU A 93 -10.59 -7.96 -12.33
N HIS A 94 -10.25 -8.76 -13.35
CA HIS A 94 -9.73 -10.10 -13.16
C HIS A 94 -8.40 -10.09 -12.39
N ASP A 95 -7.46 -9.23 -12.76
CA ASP A 95 -6.18 -9.06 -12.05
C ASP A 95 -6.40 -8.65 -10.60
N TRP A 96 -7.31 -7.68 -10.37
CA TRP A 96 -7.69 -7.23 -9.04
C TRP A 96 -8.21 -8.40 -8.18
N ARG A 97 -9.15 -9.19 -8.71
CA ARG A 97 -9.77 -10.28 -7.97
C ARG A 97 -8.78 -11.38 -7.59
N ILE A 98 -7.85 -11.73 -8.47
CA ILE A 98 -6.83 -12.74 -8.17
C ILE A 98 -5.90 -12.25 -7.05
N GLU A 99 -5.39 -11.01 -7.12
CA GLU A 99 -4.53 -10.46 -6.06
C GLU A 99 -5.27 -10.26 -4.73
N LEU A 100 -6.56 -9.90 -4.80
CA LEU A 100 -7.45 -9.82 -3.64
C LEU A 100 -7.61 -11.18 -2.97
N ASP A 101 -7.92 -12.24 -3.72
CA ASP A 101 -8.13 -13.58 -3.17
C ASP A 101 -6.86 -14.12 -2.50
N ALA A 102 -5.70 -13.99 -3.16
CA ALA A 102 -4.40 -14.39 -2.60
C ALA A 102 -4.06 -13.60 -1.32
N THR A 103 -4.30 -12.28 -1.32
CA THR A 103 -4.04 -11.45 -0.14
C THR A 103 -4.99 -11.80 1.01
N ARG A 104 -6.28 -11.99 0.71
CA ARG A 104 -7.28 -12.37 1.71
C ARG A 104 -6.91 -13.68 2.42
N GLU A 105 -6.41 -14.66 1.68
CA GLU A 105 -5.93 -15.92 2.25
C GLU A 105 -4.79 -15.70 3.25
N THR A 106 -3.81 -14.86 2.93
CA THR A 106 -2.71 -14.57 3.88
C THR A 106 -3.18 -13.86 5.15
N ILE A 107 -4.21 -13.02 5.08
CA ILE A 107 -4.86 -12.42 6.26
C ILE A 107 -5.60 -13.49 7.07
N ALA A 108 -6.34 -14.37 6.42
CA ALA A 108 -7.05 -15.47 7.08
C ALA A 108 -6.11 -16.45 7.80
N GLN A 109 -4.90 -16.62 7.27
CA GLN A 109 -3.82 -17.38 7.90
C GLN A 109 -3.09 -16.60 9.01
N GLY A 110 -3.42 -15.33 9.25
CA GLY A 110 -2.77 -14.46 10.24
C GLY A 110 -1.33 -14.07 9.88
N ARG A 111 -0.94 -14.18 8.60
CA ARG A 111 0.42 -13.95 8.13
C ARG A 111 0.71 -12.50 7.80
N ILE A 112 -0.32 -11.71 7.51
CA ILE A 112 -0.30 -10.27 7.29
C ILE A 112 -1.62 -9.67 7.78
N GLY A 113 -1.62 -8.40 8.19
CA GLY A 113 -2.80 -7.76 8.72
C GLY A 113 -2.74 -6.24 8.65
N PHE A 114 -3.63 -5.61 9.39
CA PHE A 114 -3.68 -4.16 9.53
C PHE A 114 -2.56 -3.64 10.44
N ALA A 115 -1.89 -2.56 10.04
CA ALA A 115 -0.99 -1.83 10.91
C ALA A 115 -1.78 -1.12 12.03
N ASP A 116 -1.09 -0.71 13.09
CA ASP A 116 -1.71 -0.02 14.23
C ASP A 116 -2.06 1.43 13.92
N TYR A 117 -1.41 2.03 12.91
CA TYR A 117 -1.70 3.38 12.43
C TYR A 117 -1.14 3.61 11.02
N TYR A 118 -1.77 4.51 10.28
CA TYR A 118 -1.42 4.86 8.90
C TYR A 118 -1.34 6.37 8.72
N ILE A 119 -0.23 6.85 8.16
CA ILE A 119 -0.04 8.26 7.75
C ILE A 119 0.02 8.32 6.22
N ILE A 120 -0.94 9.00 5.61
CA ILE A 120 -1.13 9.02 4.17
C ILE A 120 -0.79 10.40 3.61
N GLY A 121 0.30 10.48 2.87
CA GLY A 121 0.71 11.69 2.16
C GLY A 121 -0.10 11.92 0.89
N SER A 122 -0.68 13.11 0.78
CA SER A 122 -1.16 13.68 -0.48
C SER A 122 -0.24 14.80 -0.93
N ILE A 123 -0.16 15.01 -2.24
CA ILE A 123 0.62 16.08 -2.84
C ILE A 123 -0.04 16.57 -4.11
N GLU A 124 -0.01 17.88 -4.34
CA GLU A 124 -0.46 18.45 -5.60
C GLU A 124 0.34 17.87 -6.77
N PRO A 125 -0.31 17.36 -7.85
CA PRO A 125 0.38 16.71 -8.97
C PRO A 125 1.51 17.55 -9.57
N GLN A 126 1.31 18.86 -9.66
CA GLN A 126 2.30 19.78 -10.21
C GLN A 126 3.54 19.89 -9.30
N LEU A 127 3.33 20.05 -7.99
CA LEU A 127 4.43 20.05 -7.02
C LEU A 127 5.17 18.71 -6.99
N ALA A 128 4.45 17.60 -7.13
CA ALA A 128 5.07 16.28 -7.22
C ALA A 128 6.02 16.18 -8.43
N ARG A 129 5.59 16.69 -9.60
CA ARG A 129 6.43 16.76 -10.82
C ARG A 129 7.65 17.63 -10.63
N GLU A 130 7.49 18.78 -9.99
CA GLU A 130 8.61 19.70 -9.70
C GLU A 130 9.65 19.03 -8.80
N ARG A 131 9.22 18.41 -7.71
CA ARG A 131 10.10 17.63 -6.82
C ARG A 131 10.78 16.48 -7.54
N ALA A 132 10.05 15.76 -8.40
CA ALA A 132 10.59 14.64 -9.16
C ALA A 132 11.68 15.08 -10.16
N LYS A 133 11.53 16.25 -10.78
CA LYS A 133 12.53 16.85 -11.68
C LYS A 133 13.76 17.36 -10.92
N ALA A 134 13.57 17.92 -9.72
CA ALA A 134 14.66 18.45 -8.92
C ALA A 134 15.56 17.37 -8.29
N ASP A 135 15.02 16.17 -8.04
CA ASP A 135 15.80 15.07 -7.49
C ASP A 135 16.48 14.25 -8.60
N THR A 136 17.76 14.57 -8.82
CA THR A 136 18.65 13.91 -9.79
C THR A 136 19.19 12.56 -9.32
N THR A 137 18.97 12.18 -8.05
CA THR A 137 19.55 10.97 -7.46
C THR A 137 18.68 9.73 -7.67
N ARG A 138 17.39 9.90 -7.98
CA ARG A 138 16.42 8.79 -8.10
C ARG A 138 15.82 8.67 -9.50
N ARG A 139 15.90 7.47 -10.08
CA ARG A 139 15.19 7.12 -11.33
C ARG A 139 13.73 6.76 -11.04
N ARG A 140 12.78 7.50 -11.61
CA ARG A 140 11.33 7.32 -11.39
C ARG A 140 10.60 6.84 -12.66
N SER A 141 10.80 5.59 -13.05
CA SER A 141 10.30 5.04 -14.32
C SER A 141 8.77 4.87 -14.44
N LYS A 142 8.00 5.11 -13.38
CA LYS A 142 6.52 5.02 -13.36
C LYS A 142 5.87 6.27 -12.71
N PHE A 143 6.56 7.41 -12.74
CA PHE A 143 6.14 8.59 -11.98
C PHE A 143 4.73 9.09 -12.34
N GLU A 144 4.46 9.31 -13.62
CA GLU A 144 3.14 9.81 -14.06
C GLU A 144 2.01 8.82 -13.77
N LEU A 145 2.29 7.52 -13.83
CA LEU A 145 1.36 6.51 -13.37
C LEU A 145 1.05 6.72 -11.88
N HIS A 146 2.07 6.82 -11.02
CA HIS A 146 1.85 7.06 -9.58
C HIS A 146 1.06 8.34 -9.30
N VAL A 147 1.27 9.41 -10.07
CA VAL A 147 0.45 10.63 -9.95
C VAL A 147 -1.03 10.33 -10.22
N ARG A 148 -1.36 9.54 -11.25
CA ARG A 148 -2.75 9.11 -11.54
C ARG A 148 -3.34 8.24 -10.43
N LEU A 149 -2.52 7.43 -9.76
CA LEU A 149 -3.00 6.53 -8.69
C LEU A 149 -3.38 7.26 -7.40
N GLN A 150 -2.98 8.53 -7.20
CA GLN A 150 -3.16 9.21 -5.92
C GLN A 150 -4.62 9.27 -5.46
N HIS A 151 -5.55 9.56 -6.36
CA HIS A 151 -6.96 9.66 -5.98
C HIS A 151 -7.49 8.33 -5.46
N ALA A 152 -7.21 7.23 -6.17
CA ALA A 152 -7.55 5.89 -5.72
C ALA A 152 -6.86 5.58 -4.37
N LEU A 153 -5.57 5.85 -4.23
CA LEU A 153 -4.85 5.66 -2.97
C LEU A 153 -5.56 6.33 -1.78
N LEU A 154 -6.01 7.58 -1.94
CA LEU A 154 -6.73 8.29 -0.89
C LEU A 154 -8.08 7.65 -0.58
N THR A 155 -8.82 7.21 -1.62
CA THR A 155 -10.09 6.48 -1.45
C THR A 155 -9.90 5.17 -0.69
N TRP A 156 -8.84 4.41 -0.99
CA TRP A 156 -8.51 3.16 -0.30
C TRP A 156 -8.36 3.38 1.21
N TYR A 157 -7.57 4.38 1.60
CA TYR A 157 -7.34 4.66 3.01
C TYR A 157 -8.51 5.35 3.70
N SER A 158 -9.36 6.08 2.97
CA SER A 158 -10.64 6.55 3.51
C SER A 158 -11.56 5.39 3.86
N ALA A 159 -11.71 4.40 2.97
CA ALA A 159 -12.48 3.18 3.23
C ALA A 159 -11.93 2.38 4.42
N MET A 160 -10.59 2.27 4.53
CA MET A 160 -9.96 1.66 5.70
C MET A 160 -10.30 2.40 6.99
N ASN A 161 -10.31 3.73 6.98
CA ASN A 161 -10.62 4.52 8.17
C ASN A 161 -12.08 4.41 8.62
N GLU A 162 -13.01 4.08 7.71
CA GLU A 162 -14.40 3.81 8.07
C GLU A 162 -14.55 2.51 8.87
N VAL A 163 -13.76 1.48 8.50
CA VAL A 163 -13.77 0.18 9.19
C VAL A 163 -12.86 0.16 10.42
N LEU A 164 -11.79 0.94 10.40
CA LEU A 164 -10.83 1.11 11.50
C LEU A 164 -10.78 2.59 11.95
N PRO A 165 -11.81 3.09 12.66
CA PRO A 165 -11.91 4.50 13.01
C PRO A 165 -10.70 5.04 13.76
N GLY A 166 -10.17 6.15 13.25
CA GLY A 166 -9.07 6.88 13.88
C GLY A 166 -7.70 6.24 13.69
N LYS A 167 -7.57 5.26 12.78
CA LYS A 167 -6.30 4.61 12.46
C LYS A 167 -5.60 5.20 11.24
N VAL A 168 -6.28 6.04 10.47
CA VAL A 168 -5.72 6.72 9.30
C VAL A 168 -5.64 8.22 9.54
N ARG A 169 -4.49 8.80 9.22
CA ARG A 169 -4.26 10.25 9.21
C ARG A 169 -3.79 10.69 7.83
N PHE A 170 -4.49 11.65 7.24
CA PHE A 170 -4.03 12.32 6.03
C PHE A 170 -3.08 13.47 6.37
N GLY A 171 -1.99 13.55 5.59
CA GLY A 171 -0.92 14.53 5.77
C GLY A 171 0.12 14.12 6.80
N PHE A 172 1.38 14.48 6.53
CA PHE A 172 2.50 14.16 7.41
C PHE A 172 2.51 15.06 8.66
N PRO A 173 2.39 14.50 9.88
CA PRO A 173 2.52 15.28 11.11
C PRO A 173 3.98 15.72 11.34
N SER A 174 4.19 16.72 12.19
CA SER A 174 5.54 17.17 12.57
C SER A 174 6.28 16.18 13.48
N GLU A 175 5.54 15.30 14.15
CA GLU A 175 6.01 14.32 15.13
C GLU A 175 5.29 12.98 14.94
N ILE A 176 5.84 11.91 15.51
CA ILE A 176 5.18 10.61 15.51
C ILE A 176 3.93 10.69 16.40
N PRO A 177 2.74 10.32 15.90
CA PRO A 177 1.54 10.31 16.73
C PRO A 177 1.64 9.27 17.83
N THR A 178 0.94 9.49 18.95
CA THR A 178 0.80 8.46 19.99
C THR A 178 0.09 7.25 19.40
N LEU A 179 0.81 6.13 19.30
CA LEU A 179 0.29 4.89 18.74
C LEU A 179 -0.51 4.13 19.79
N LYS A 180 -1.58 3.48 19.33
CA LYS A 180 -2.34 2.51 20.13
C LYS A 180 -2.47 1.24 19.30
N SER A 181 -2.16 0.10 19.91
CA SER A 181 -2.39 -1.19 19.27
C SER A 181 -3.84 -1.31 18.80
N ILE A 182 -4.02 -1.99 17.67
CA ILE A 182 -5.35 -2.40 17.24
C ILE A 182 -5.65 -3.79 17.81
N ASP A 183 -6.90 -4.00 18.18
CA ASP A 183 -7.42 -5.36 18.35
C ASP A 183 -7.81 -5.89 16.96
N GLY A 184 -7.67 -7.21 16.76
CA GLY A 184 -8.09 -7.82 15.50
C GLY A 184 -7.20 -7.46 14.30
N ARG A 185 -5.88 -7.43 14.49
CA ARG A 185 -4.88 -7.21 13.42
C ARG A 185 -5.14 -8.04 12.15
N TYR A 186 -5.65 -9.25 12.33
CA TYR A 186 -5.94 -10.23 11.28
C TYR A 186 -7.44 -10.44 11.05
N ALA A 187 -8.28 -9.46 11.40
CA ALA A 187 -9.73 -9.56 11.29
C ALA A 187 -10.17 -9.59 9.82
N VAL A 188 -10.38 -10.80 9.30
CA VAL A 188 -10.87 -11.04 7.92
C VAL A 188 -12.20 -10.32 7.68
N ALA A 189 -13.10 -10.27 8.66
CA ALA A 189 -14.38 -9.57 8.52
C ALA A 189 -14.22 -8.05 8.30
N ALA A 190 -13.25 -7.42 8.98
CA ALA A 190 -12.94 -6.01 8.77
C ALA A 190 -12.31 -5.79 7.38
N PHE A 191 -11.43 -6.69 6.96
CA PHE A 191 -10.88 -6.68 5.60
C PHE A 191 -11.99 -6.78 4.55
N ASP A 192 -12.89 -7.76 4.66
CA ASP A 192 -14.00 -7.95 3.74
C ASP A 192 -14.95 -6.74 3.71
N GLN A 193 -15.24 -6.14 4.87
CA GLN A 193 -16.06 -4.93 4.96
C GLN A 193 -15.41 -3.75 4.25
N MET A 194 -14.10 -3.57 4.42
CA MET A 194 -13.35 -2.52 3.74
C MET A 194 -13.37 -2.73 2.23
N ILE A 195 -13.13 -3.96 1.76
CA ILE A 195 -13.14 -4.26 0.33
C ILE A 195 -14.53 -4.04 -0.28
N ALA A 196 -15.60 -4.39 0.44
CA ALA A 196 -16.97 -4.19 0.01
C ALA A 196 -17.39 -2.71 -0.08
N SER A 197 -16.74 -1.79 0.65
CA SER A 197 -17.03 -0.35 0.58
C SER A 197 -16.29 0.38 -0.55
N LEU A 198 -15.32 -0.27 -1.21
CA LEU A 198 -14.56 0.35 -2.29
C LEU A 198 -15.43 0.57 -3.54
N PRO A 199 -15.34 1.75 -4.19
CA PRO A 199 -16.07 2.01 -5.41
C PRO A 199 -15.52 1.19 -6.59
N ARG A 200 -16.42 0.87 -7.52
CA ARG A 200 -16.04 0.33 -8.83
C ARG A 200 -15.65 1.46 -9.79
N PRO A 201 -14.71 1.23 -10.73
CA PRO A 201 -14.35 2.22 -11.72
C PRO A 201 -15.54 2.53 -12.65
N THR A 202 -15.65 3.78 -13.07
CA THR A 202 -16.70 4.23 -14.00
C THR A 202 -16.35 4.02 -15.48
N HIS A 203 -15.13 3.56 -15.77
CA HIS A 203 -14.69 3.30 -17.14
C HIS A 203 -15.19 1.92 -17.59
N THR A 204 -15.87 1.84 -18.73
CA THR A 204 -16.21 0.56 -19.39
C THR A 204 -14.93 -0.19 -19.73
N SER A 205 -14.76 -1.40 -19.20
CA SER A 205 -13.64 -2.29 -19.51
C SER A 205 -13.63 -2.64 -21.00
N SER A 206 -12.83 -1.94 -21.81
CA SER A 206 -12.63 -2.33 -23.21
C SER A 206 -11.68 -3.53 -23.37
N ARG A 207 -11.28 -4.18 -22.27
CA ARG A 207 -10.33 -5.31 -22.27
C ARG A 207 -10.97 -6.68 -22.02
N ASP A 208 -12.29 -6.77 -21.86
CA ASP A 208 -12.98 -8.07 -21.70
C ASP A 208 -13.37 -8.71 -23.06
N GLY A 209 -12.54 -8.54 -24.09
CA GLY A 209 -12.87 -8.92 -25.46
C GLY A 209 -11.67 -9.33 -26.30
N ALA A 210 -11.02 -10.41 -25.92
CA ALA A 210 -10.25 -11.23 -26.86
C ALA A 210 -10.29 -12.69 -26.36
N LEU A 211 -11.33 -13.40 -26.83
CA LEU A 211 -11.32 -14.86 -26.94
C LEU A 211 -10.35 -15.28 -28.04
#